data_AF-A0A9D7C5M8-F1
#
_entry.id   AF-A0A9D7C5M8-F1
#
_cell.length_a   1.000
_cell.length_b   1.000
_cell.length_c   1.000
_cell.angle_alpha   90.00
_cell.angle_beta   90.00
_cell.angle_gamma   90.00
#
_symmetry.space_group_name_H-M   'P 1'
#
loop_
_entity.id
_entity.type
_entity.pdbx_description
1 polymer ?
#
loop_
_entity_poly.entity_id
_entity_poly.type
_entity_poly.pdbx_seq_one_letter_code
_entity_poly.pdbx_strand_id
1 'polypeptide(L)'
;MIRKFFHRLRRLFTADSIPEIIWGYTDARGKNLPQVRISNTTFIGNKEKLQLGNHVFIGHYNMIDASNGLTIEEGCQVTNYVSILTHSSHISIRLYGRAYIDQQDHAGYYKGSVVIGKYSFIGPHTVIMPGSIIGKGCIVSAFSYVNGVFPDFSIIAGNPAVVTGDTRTLDQQYLDQHPHLKEFYNQWSQ
;
A
#
# COMPACT_ATOMS: atom_id res chain seq x y z
N MET A 1 19.80 13.63 -17.81
CA MET A 1 18.88 14.76 -18.06
C MET A 1 17.93 14.48 -19.23
N ILE A 2 18.44 13.96 -20.35
CA ILE A 2 17.67 13.59 -21.57
C ILE A 2 16.56 12.55 -21.31
N ARG A 3 16.84 11.53 -20.50
CA ARG A 3 15.89 10.44 -20.18
C ARG A 3 14.61 10.93 -19.48
N LYS A 4 14.72 11.90 -18.55
CA LYS A 4 13.58 12.51 -17.85
C LYS A 4 12.67 13.33 -18.78
N PHE A 5 13.25 13.96 -19.82
CA PHE A 5 12.50 14.72 -20.82
C PHE A 5 11.69 13.79 -21.73
N PHE A 6 12.28 12.69 -22.19
CA PHE A 6 11.57 11.66 -22.96
C PHE A 6 10.45 10.97 -22.16
N HIS A 7 10.63 10.73 -20.86
CA HIS A 7 9.54 10.20 -20.01
C HIS A 7 8.34 11.15 -19.90
N ARG A 8 8.56 12.48 -19.90
CA ARG A 8 7.49 13.48 -19.90
C ARG A 8 6.76 13.54 -21.25
N LEU A 9 7.49 13.46 -22.37
CA LEU A 9 6.91 13.50 -23.72
C LEU A 9 6.13 12.23 -24.06
N ARG A 10 6.60 11.07 -23.61
CA ARG A 10 5.96 9.75 -23.86
C ARG A 10 4.61 9.62 -23.15
N ARG A 11 4.40 10.38 -22.07
CA ARG A 11 3.13 10.51 -21.34
C ARG A 11 1.98 11.08 -22.21
N LEU A 12 2.30 11.75 -23.32
CA LEU A 12 1.31 12.36 -24.23
C LEU A 12 0.96 11.45 -25.43
N PHE A 13 1.74 10.39 -25.70
CA PHE A 13 1.61 9.61 -26.95
C PHE A 13 1.57 8.08 -26.79
N THR A 14 1.69 7.53 -25.58
CA THR A 14 1.46 6.10 -25.32
C THR A 14 0.70 5.87 -24.02
N ALA A 15 -0.55 6.30 -23.98
CA ALA A 15 -1.59 5.67 -23.19
C ALA A 15 -2.24 4.66 -24.16
N ASP A 16 -2.08 3.33 -24.08
CA ASP A 16 -2.70 2.48 -23.06
C ASP A 16 -2.27 0.98 -23.15
N SER A 17 -0.99 0.63 -23.35
CA SER A 17 -0.67 -0.82 -23.52
C SER A 17 0.59 -1.39 -22.88
N ILE A 18 1.55 -0.60 -22.39
CA ILE A 18 2.75 -1.16 -21.75
C ILE A 18 2.81 -0.75 -20.26
N PRO A 19 2.84 -1.71 -19.33
CA PRO A 19 3.08 -1.44 -17.93
C PRO A 19 4.49 -0.87 -17.72
N GLU A 20 4.57 0.31 -17.11
CA GLU A 20 5.82 1.00 -16.78
C GLU A 20 5.79 1.48 -15.32
N ILE A 21 6.97 1.63 -14.72
CA ILE A 21 7.17 2.27 -13.41
C ILE A 21 7.55 3.73 -13.61
N ILE A 22 6.73 4.64 -13.09
CA ILE A 22 6.95 6.09 -13.17
C ILE A 22 7.63 6.57 -11.88
N TRP A 23 8.70 7.33 -12.04
CA TRP A 23 9.45 7.94 -10.93
C TRP A 23 8.95 9.35 -10.61
N GLY A 24 8.91 9.64 -9.32
CA GLY A 24 8.49 10.91 -8.77
C GLY A 24 6.98 10.99 -8.54
N TYR A 25 6.61 11.59 -7.42
CA TYR A 25 5.22 11.87 -7.07
C TYR A 25 5.13 13.24 -6.40
N THR A 26 4.07 13.99 -6.68
CA THR A 26 3.72 15.21 -5.96
C THR A 26 2.40 14.96 -5.28
N ASP A 27 2.36 15.08 -3.95
CA ASP A 27 1.12 14.90 -3.20
C ASP A 27 0.16 16.09 -3.39
N ALA A 28 -1.07 15.95 -2.91
CA ALA A 28 -2.07 17.00 -3.03
C ALA A 28 -1.75 18.28 -2.24
N ARG A 29 -0.75 18.24 -1.36
CA ARG A 29 -0.25 19.40 -0.60
C ARG A 29 0.96 20.06 -1.29
N GLY A 30 1.37 19.55 -2.46
CA GLY A 30 2.50 20.07 -3.23
C GLY A 30 3.86 19.52 -2.80
N LYS A 31 3.93 18.56 -1.87
CA LYS A 31 5.20 17.95 -1.44
C LYS A 31 5.74 17.08 -2.58
N ASN A 32 6.98 17.36 -2.98
CA ASN A 32 7.67 16.59 -4.01
C ASN A 32 8.39 15.38 -3.39
N LEU A 33 8.11 14.19 -3.91
CA LEU A 33 8.67 12.90 -3.52
C LEU A 33 9.35 12.26 -4.74
N PRO A 34 10.60 12.64 -5.07
CA PRO A 34 11.25 12.25 -6.33
C PRO A 34 11.61 10.75 -6.40
N GLN A 35 11.66 10.06 -5.26
CA GLN A 35 12.06 8.64 -5.19
C GLN A 35 10.88 7.68 -5.08
N VAL A 36 9.66 8.21 -5.05
CA VAL A 36 8.45 7.39 -5.17
C VAL A 36 8.36 6.82 -6.58
N ARG A 37 7.98 5.54 -6.66
CA ARG A 37 7.87 4.76 -7.90
C ARG A 37 6.48 4.15 -7.96
N ILE A 38 5.66 4.58 -8.90
CA ILE A 38 4.28 4.08 -9.04
C ILE A 38 4.06 3.63 -10.47
N SER A 39 3.49 2.45 -10.67
CA SER A 39 3.12 2.02 -12.02
C SER A 39 2.04 2.91 -12.64
N ASN A 40 2.16 3.16 -13.94
CA ASN A 40 1.08 3.73 -14.78
C ASN A 40 -0.21 2.89 -14.80
N THR A 41 -0.16 1.61 -14.44
CA THR A 41 -1.32 0.70 -14.41
C THR A 41 -2.00 0.61 -13.05
N THR A 42 -1.45 1.23 -12.00
CA THR A 42 -2.09 1.25 -10.68
C THR A 42 -3.16 2.35 -10.64
N PHE A 43 -4.37 1.96 -10.27
CA PHE A 43 -5.43 2.92 -9.98
C PHE A 43 -5.34 3.40 -8.54
N ILE A 44 -5.42 4.72 -8.35
CA ILE A 44 -5.48 5.35 -7.03
C ILE A 44 -6.62 6.36 -7.04
N GLY A 45 -7.68 6.06 -6.30
CA GLY A 45 -8.80 6.96 -6.04
C GLY A 45 -8.51 7.88 -4.85
N ASN A 46 -9.14 9.07 -4.84
CA ASN A 46 -9.07 10.03 -3.74
C ASN A 46 -7.63 10.40 -3.30
N LYS A 47 -6.76 10.66 -4.28
CA LYS A 47 -5.34 10.99 -4.08
C LYS A 47 -5.12 12.16 -3.11
N GLU A 48 -6.09 13.05 -2.95
CA GLU A 48 -6.07 14.15 -1.99
C GLU A 48 -6.01 13.71 -0.53
N LYS A 49 -6.42 12.47 -0.24
CA LYS A 49 -6.38 11.85 1.09
C LYS A 49 -5.30 10.77 1.21
N LEU A 50 -4.48 10.58 0.17
CA LEU A 50 -3.33 9.70 0.19
C LEU A 50 -2.10 10.44 0.74
N GLN A 51 -1.45 9.86 1.74
CA GLN A 51 -0.18 10.31 2.29
C GLN A 51 0.89 9.27 1.98
N LEU A 52 1.94 9.68 1.27
CA LEU A 52 3.07 8.82 0.92
C LEU A 52 4.36 9.28 1.59
N GLY A 53 5.11 8.33 2.12
CA GLY A 53 6.53 8.48 2.43
C GLY A 53 7.39 8.51 1.16
N ASN A 54 8.64 8.91 1.31
CA ASN A 54 9.60 8.79 0.20
C ASN A 54 9.99 7.32 -0.03
N HIS A 55 10.68 7.02 -1.13
CA HIS A 55 11.13 5.66 -1.47
C HIS A 55 10.05 4.58 -1.62
N VAL A 56 8.76 4.93 -1.50
CA VAL A 56 7.65 4.00 -1.71
C VAL A 56 7.67 3.46 -3.14
N PHE A 57 7.47 2.16 -3.27
CA PHE A 57 7.25 1.46 -4.53
C PHE A 57 5.83 0.92 -4.58
N ILE A 58 5.10 1.18 -5.67
CA ILE A 58 3.78 0.63 -5.95
C ILE A 58 3.81 0.02 -7.35
N GLY A 59 3.69 -1.31 -7.42
CA GLY A 59 3.76 -2.09 -8.65
C GLY A 59 2.51 -1.97 -9.52
N HIS A 60 2.27 -2.98 -10.35
CA HIS A 60 1.26 -2.94 -11.41
C HIS A 60 -0.11 -3.41 -10.95
N TYR A 61 -1.15 -2.88 -11.59
CA TYR A 61 -2.53 -3.36 -11.48
C TYR A 61 -3.10 -3.39 -10.05
N ASN A 62 -2.67 -2.45 -9.20
CA ASN A 62 -3.25 -2.29 -7.88
C ASN A 62 -4.53 -1.45 -7.94
N MET A 63 -5.45 -1.73 -7.01
CA MET A 63 -6.65 -0.94 -6.76
C MET A 63 -6.50 -0.28 -5.39
N ILE A 64 -6.25 1.03 -5.37
CA ILE A 64 -6.01 1.77 -4.13
C ILE A 64 -7.11 2.81 -3.95
N ASP A 65 -7.89 2.67 -2.88
CA ASP A 65 -8.90 3.63 -2.46
C ASP A 65 -8.39 4.38 -1.21
N ALA A 66 -8.33 5.72 -1.29
CA ALA A 66 -7.95 6.57 -0.17
C ALA A 66 -9.12 7.44 0.36
N SER A 67 -10.37 7.15 -0.02
CA SER A 67 -11.55 7.97 0.29
C SER A 67 -11.76 8.27 1.79
N ASN A 68 -11.32 7.38 2.70
CA ASN A 68 -11.35 7.59 4.15
C ASN A 68 -9.94 7.72 4.78
N GLY A 69 -8.94 8.05 3.96
CA GLY A 69 -7.55 8.26 4.37
C GLY A 69 -6.69 7.02 4.20
N LEU A 70 -5.54 7.20 3.55
CA LEU A 70 -4.54 6.15 3.40
C LEU A 70 -3.15 6.73 3.64
N THR A 71 -2.40 6.11 4.55
CA THR A 71 -1.01 6.44 4.82
C THR A 71 -0.13 5.24 4.47
N ILE A 72 0.81 5.44 3.55
CA ILE A 72 1.86 4.47 3.23
C ILE A 72 3.19 5.14 3.53
N GLU A 73 3.86 4.68 4.58
CA GLU A 73 5.07 5.32 5.09
C GLU A 73 6.31 5.00 4.23
N GLU A 74 7.45 5.58 4.60
CA GLU A 74 8.69 5.51 3.83
C GLU A 74 9.12 4.08 3.53
N GLY A 75 9.65 3.86 2.33
CA GLY A 75 10.31 2.61 1.94
C GLY A 75 9.37 1.42 1.74
N CYS A 76 8.05 1.59 1.90
CA CYS A 76 7.10 0.51 1.69
C CYS A 76 7.11 0.03 0.23
N GLN A 77 6.86 -1.27 0.08
CA GLN A 77 6.75 -1.96 -1.19
C GLN A 77 5.34 -2.55 -1.30
N VAL A 78 4.49 -1.93 -2.11
CA VAL A 78 3.22 -2.51 -2.55
C VAL A 78 3.47 -3.17 -3.89
N THR A 79 3.31 -4.50 -3.94
CA THR A 79 3.63 -5.27 -5.15
C THR A 79 2.54 -5.12 -6.23
N ASN A 80 1.87 -6.19 -6.62
CA ASN A 80 0.99 -6.23 -7.78
C ASN A 80 -0.35 -6.85 -7.41
N TYR A 81 -1.42 -6.42 -8.07
CA TYR A 81 -2.78 -6.93 -7.82
C TYR A 81 -3.24 -6.81 -6.36
N VAL A 82 -2.69 -5.85 -5.62
CA VAL A 82 -3.10 -5.53 -4.25
C VAL A 82 -4.33 -4.63 -4.29
N SER A 83 -5.30 -4.92 -3.43
CA SER A 83 -6.44 -4.03 -3.17
C SER A 83 -6.31 -3.41 -1.79
N ILE A 84 -6.23 -2.08 -1.71
CA ILE A 84 -6.21 -1.33 -0.46
C ILE A 84 -7.51 -0.53 -0.38
N LEU A 85 -8.37 -0.87 0.58
CA LEU A 85 -9.72 -0.33 0.68
C LEU A 85 -9.87 0.48 1.97
N THR A 86 -10.49 1.66 1.89
CA THR A 86 -10.80 2.49 3.07
C THR A 86 -12.29 2.60 3.33
N HIS A 87 -13.11 2.01 2.46
CA HIS A 87 -14.52 1.73 2.72
C HIS A 87 -14.94 0.37 2.16
N SER A 88 -16.09 -0.14 2.64
CA SER A 88 -16.74 -1.30 2.06
C SER A 88 -18.22 -1.37 2.43
N SER A 89 -19.06 -1.69 1.44
CA SER A 89 -20.50 -1.86 1.60
C SER A 89 -20.93 -3.32 1.84
N HIS A 90 -19.98 -4.26 1.99
CA HIS A 90 -20.22 -5.71 2.04
C HIS A 90 -21.24 -6.18 3.10
N ILE A 91 -21.37 -5.46 4.22
CA ILE A 91 -22.44 -5.71 5.22
C ILE A 91 -23.70 -4.96 4.82
N SER A 92 -23.54 -3.67 4.54
CA SER A 92 -24.63 -2.73 4.31
C SER A 92 -25.60 -3.12 3.18
N ILE A 93 -25.09 -3.64 2.06
CA ILE A 93 -25.94 -4.02 0.92
C ILE A 93 -27.02 -5.06 1.30
N ARG A 94 -26.70 -5.98 2.22
CA ARG A 94 -27.62 -7.02 2.68
C ARG A 94 -28.64 -6.51 3.68
N LEU A 95 -28.27 -5.49 4.46
CA LEU A 95 -29.17 -4.88 5.44
C LEU A 95 -30.27 -4.06 4.76
N TYR A 96 -29.94 -3.36 3.67
CA TYR A 96 -30.88 -2.47 2.99
C TYR A 96 -31.54 -3.07 1.74
N GLY A 97 -30.96 -4.11 1.12
CA GLY A 97 -31.52 -4.73 -0.09
C GLY A 97 -31.74 -3.70 -1.20
N ARG A 98 -32.92 -3.71 -1.83
CA ARG A 98 -33.27 -2.75 -2.89
C ARG A 98 -33.25 -1.29 -2.43
N ALA A 99 -33.57 -1.04 -1.15
CA ALA A 99 -33.59 0.30 -0.59
C ALA A 99 -32.19 0.91 -0.45
N TYR A 100 -31.11 0.13 -0.65
CA TYR A 100 -29.73 0.63 -0.50
C TYR A 100 -29.47 1.91 -1.30
N ILE A 101 -29.97 2.04 -2.52
CA ILE A 101 -29.71 3.22 -3.36
C ILE A 101 -30.44 4.48 -2.83
N ASP A 102 -31.59 4.30 -2.19
CA ASP A 102 -32.46 5.39 -1.74
C ASP A 102 -32.13 5.88 -0.32
N GLN A 103 -31.32 5.13 0.43
CA GLN A 103 -30.91 5.50 1.79
C GLN A 103 -29.68 6.41 1.79
N GLN A 104 -29.72 7.40 2.67
CA GLN A 104 -28.55 8.17 3.08
C GLN A 104 -28.05 7.62 4.42
N ASP A 105 -26.72 7.61 4.60
CA ASP A 105 -26.04 7.12 5.81
C ASP A 105 -26.34 5.66 6.16
N HIS A 106 -25.68 4.77 5.44
CA HIS A 106 -25.94 3.34 5.54
C HIS A 106 -25.32 2.69 6.79
N ALA A 107 -26.16 2.12 7.65
CA ALA A 107 -25.72 1.19 8.70
C ALA A 107 -24.91 0.02 8.11
N GLY A 108 -23.89 -0.40 8.86
CA GLY A 108 -22.96 -1.45 8.43
C GLY A 108 -22.06 -1.07 7.24
N TYR A 109 -22.05 0.20 6.82
CA TYR A 109 -21.08 0.67 5.84
C TYR A 109 -19.74 0.87 6.53
N TYR A 110 -18.81 -0.02 6.24
CA TYR A 110 -17.53 -0.08 6.92
C TYR A 110 -16.60 1.00 6.35
N LYS A 111 -16.08 1.88 7.21
CA LYS A 111 -15.14 2.95 6.83
C LYS A 111 -14.00 2.97 7.83
N GLY A 112 -12.81 3.29 7.36
CA GLY A 112 -11.68 3.47 8.25
C GLY A 112 -10.42 3.79 7.46
N SER A 113 -9.60 4.68 8.00
CA SER A 113 -8.28 4.97 7.44
C SER A 113 -7.40 3.73 7.50
N VAL A 114 -6.54 3.55 6.49
CA VAL A 114 -5.54 2.48 6.47
C VAL A 114 -4.15 3.07 6.66
N VAL A 115 -3.32 2.37 7.45
CA VAL A 115 -1.91 2.76 7.70
C VAL A 115 -1.00 1.57 7.40
N ILE A 116 0.05 1.82 6.61
CA ILE A 116 1.13 0.86 6.32
C ILE A 116 2.44 1.48 6.78
N GLY A 117 3.03 0.91 7.84
CA GLY A 117 4.21 1.43 8.50
C GLY A 117 5.50 1.22 7.70
N LYS A 118 6.52 2.04 8.00
CA LYS A 118 7.77 2.13 7.24
C LYS A 118 8.37 0.78 6.86
N TYR A 119 8.95 0.69 5.66
CA TYR A 119 9.69 -0.47 5.17
C TYR A 119 8.90 -1.79 5.21
N SER A 120 7.57 -1.73 5.15
CA SER A 120 6.73 -2.91 5.04
C SER A 120 6.60 -3.39 3.59
N PHE A 121 6.51 -4.70 3.42
CA PHE A 121 6.32 -5.36 2.14
C PHE A 121 4.92 -5.96 2.06
N ILE A 122 4.15 -5.57 1.05
CA ILE A 122 2.80 -6.08 0.80
C ILE A 122 2.84 -7.02 -0.39
N GLY A 123 2.71 -8.33 -0.11
CA GLY A 123 2.74 -9.39 -1.11
C GLY A 123 1.58 -9.32 -2.11
N PRO A 124 1.76 -9.92 -3.29
CA PRO A 124 0.81 -9.77 -4.39
C PRO A 124 -0.54 -10.42 -4.08
N HIS A 125 -1.61 -9.93 -4.73
CA HIS A 125 -2.98 -10.42 -4.53
C HIS A 125 -3.53 -10.24 -3.10
N THR A 126 -2.89 -9.42 -2.27
CA THR A 126 -3.38 -9.09 -0.92
C THR A 126 -4.56 -8.14 -0.97
N VAL A 127 -5.52 -8.33 -0.06
CA VAL A 127 -6.61 -7.39 0.21
C VAL A 127 -6.39 -6.79 1.60
N ILE A 128 -6.31 -5.46 1.69
CA ILE A 128 -6.24 -4.71 2.96
C ILE A 128 -7.58 -4.00 3.17
N MET A 129 -8.23 -4.34 4.29
CA MET A 129 -9.58 -3.86 4.62
C MET A 129 -9.56 -2.50 5.32
N PRO A 130 -10.68 -1.75 5.29
CA PRO A 130 -10.81 -0.46 5.97
C PRO A 130 -10.44 -0.55 7.44
N GLY A 131 -9.77 0.47 7.96
CA GLY A 131 -9.36 0.52 9.37
C GLY A 131 -8.15 -0.34 9.73
N SER A 132 -7.54 -1.05 8.76
CA SER A 132 -6.35 -1.86 9.02
C SER A 132 -5.11 -1.00 9.30
N ILE A 133 -4.31 -1.42 10.27
CA ILE A 133 -3.03 -0.80 10.64
C ILE A 133 -1.95 -1.86 10.59
N ILE A 134 -0.96 -1.68 9.73
CA ILE A 134 0.20 -2.55 9.61
C ILE A 134 1.40 -1.77 10.16
N GLY A 135 2.09 -2.32 11.16
CA GLY A 135 3.29 -1.72 11.75
C GLY A 135 4.48 -1.60 10.80
N LYS A 136 5.61 -1.07 11.26
CA LYS A 136 6.84 -0.96 10.45
C LYS A 136 7.51 -2.32 10.24
N GLY A 137 8.25 -2.48 9.15
CA GLY A 137 9.06 -3.66 8.88
C GLY A 137 8.26 -4.96 8.73
N CYS A 138 6.96 -4.87 8.44
CA CYS A 138 6.11 -6.04 8.30
C CYS A 138 6.25 -6.70 6.92
N ILE A 139 6.01 -8.00 6.84
CA ILE A 139 5.81 -8.71 5.58
C ILE A 139 4.38 -9.25 5.56
N VAL A 140 3.56 -8.80 4.61
CA VAL A 140 2.28 -9.43 4.29
C VAL A 140 2.50 -10.43 3.16
N SER A 141 2.22 -11.69 3.43
CA SER A 141 2.34 -12.76 2.44
C SER A 141 1.30 -12.61 1.33
N ALA A 142 1.62 -13.10 0.14
CA ALA A 142 0.71 -13.08 -1.01
C ALA A 142 -0.65 -13.71 -0.65
N PHE A 143 -1.72 -13.26 -1.34
CA PHE A 143 -3.10 -13.76 -1.15
C PHE A 143 -3.67 -13.60 0.27
N SER A 144 -3.16 -12.66 1.06
CA SER A 144 -3.66 -12.45 2.42
C SER A 144 -4.89 -11.52 2.47
N TYR A 145 -5.81 -11.80 3.38
CA TYR A 145 -6.93 -10.93 3.73
C TYR A 145 -6.65 -10.23 5.06
N VAL A 146 -6.14 -9.00 4.98
CA VAL A 146 -5.70 -8.21 6.12
C VAL A 146 -6.86 -7.37 6.64
N ASN A 147 -7.29 -7.64 7.87
CA ASN A 147 -8.31 -6.88 8.57
C ASN A 147 -7.98 -6.80 10.06
N GLY A 148 -7.47 -5.65 10.51
CA GLY A 148 -7.13 -5.42 11.91
C GLY A 148 -5.82 -4.65 12.10
N VAL A 149 -5.30 -4.71 13.32
CA VAL A 149 -4.07 -4.03 13.73
C VAL A 149 -2.97 -5.07 13.92
N PHE A 150 -1.84 -4.87 13.24
CA PHE A 150 -0.70 -5.77 13.24
C PHE A 150 0.54 -5.05 13.77
N PRO A 151 1.24 -5.61 14.77
CA PRO A 151 2.43 -5.00 15.35
C PRO A 151 3.58 -4.86 14.37
N ASP A 152 4.54 -4.00 14.72
CA ASP A 152 5.82 -3.88 14.01
C ASP A 152 6.51 -5.25 13.85
N PHE A 153 7.23 -5.41 12.75
CA PHE A 153 7.99 -6.59 12.38
C PHE A 153 7.18 -7.87 12.22
N SER A 154 5.85 -7.78 12.10
CA SER A 154 5.01 -8.96 11.91
C SER A 154 5.19 -9.56 10.52
N ILE A 155 5.28 -10.89 10.46
CA ILE A 155 4.95 -11.66 9.27
C ILE A 155 3.46 -11.97 9.34
N ILE A 156 2.70 -11.50 8.35
CA ILE A 156 1.23 -11.54 8.32
C ILE A 156 0.82 -12.41 7.14
N ALA A 157 0.02 -13.44 7.38
CA ALA A 157 -0.39 -14.37 6.32
C ALA A 157 -1.78 -14.97 6.55
N GLY A 158 -2.47 -15.28 5.45
CA GLY A 158 -3.70 -16.08 5.45
C GLY A 158 -4.97 -15.30 5.10
N ASN A 159 -6.10 -16.01 5.06
CA ASN A 159 -7.43 -15.45 4.87
C ASN A 159 -8.42 -16.15 5.83
N PRO A 160 -8.72 -15.56 7.02
CA PRO A 160 -8.25 -14.26 7.50
C PRO A 160 -6.75 -14.25 7.84
N ALA A 161 -6.10 -13.11 7.65
CA ALA A 161 -4.68 -12.98 7.93
C ALA A 161 -4.40 -12.91 9.44
N VAL A 162 -3.35 -13.61 9.87
CA VAL A 162 -2.86 -13.63 11.25
C VAL A 162 -1.35 -13.41 11.28
N VAL A 163 -0.80 -13.05 12.44
CA VAL A 163 0.64 -13.00 12.63
C VAL A 163 1.20 -14.43 12.70
N THR A 164 2.10 -14.76 11.79
CA THR A 164 2.73 -16.08 11.66
C THR A 164 4.22 -16.08 12.02
N GLY A 165 4.80 -14.92 12.31
CA GLY A 165 6.21 -14.82 12.71
C GLY A 165 6.70 -13.38 12.81
N ASP A 166 8.02 -13.25 12.90
CA ASP A 166 8.72 -11.98 13.11
C ASP A 166 9.82 -11.80 12.05
N THR A 167 9.78 -10.67 11.33
CA THR A 167 10.71 -10.38 10.23
C THR A 167 12.15 -10.23 10.72
N ARG A 168 12.37 -9.78 11.96
CA ARG A 168 13.73 -9.65 12.52
C ARG A 168 14.41 -11.01 12.63
N THR A 169 13.64 -12.07 12.91
CA THR A 169 14.18 -13.44 12.94
C THR A 169 14.62 -13.89 11.54
N LEU A 170 13.84 -13.55 10.52
CA LEU A 170 14.21 -13.82 9.13
C LEU A 170 15.41 -12.98 8.68
N ASP A 171 15.45 -11.71 9.05
CA ASP A 171 16.48 -10.75 8.63
C ASP A 171 17.83 -11.07 9.27
N GLN A 172 17.83 -11.56 10.53
CA GLN A 172 19.05 -11.85 11.29
C GLN A 172 20.02 -12.78 10.54
N GLN A 173 19.51 -13.80 9.85
CA GLN A 173 20.35 -14.71 9.06
C GLN A 173 21.16 -13.98 7.98
N TYR A 174 20.55 -12.97 7.34
CA TYR A 174 21.18 -12.17 6.31
C TYR A 174 22.13 -11.13 6.92
N LEU A 175 21.76 -10.54 8.06
CA LEU A 175 22.60 -9.59 8.78
C LEU A 175 23.89 -10.24 9.31
N ASP A 176 23.85 -11.53 9.67
CA ASP A 176 25.04 -12.26 10.12
C ASP A 176 25.93 -12.68 8.95
N GLN A 177 25.33 -13.05 7.81
CA GLN A 177 26.08 -13.31 6.57
C GLN A 177 26.68 -12.03 5.95
N HIS A 178 26.04 -10.88 6.19
CA HIS A 178 26.42 -9.58 5.63
C HIS A 178 26.47 -8.49 6.71
N PRO A 179 27.48 -8.49 7.60
CA PRO A 179 27.53 -7.58 8.75
C PRO A 179 27.45 -6.08 8.42
N HIS A 180 27.92 -5.68 7.24
CA HIS A 180 27.84 -4.29 6.76
C HIS A 180 26.38 -3.79 6.61
N LEU A 181 25.41 -4.69 6.45
CA LEU A 181 23.99 -4.32 6.35
C LEU A 181 23.41 -3.82 7.68
N LYS A 182 24.02 -4.17 8.83
CA LYS A 182 23.55 -3.76 10.16
C LYS A 182 23.52 -2.24 10.30
N GLU A 183 24.46 -1.52 9.68
CA GLU A 183 24.48 -0.06 9.67
C GLU A 183 23.22 0.51 9.03
N PHE A 184 22.83 0.02 7.85
CA PHE A 184 21.63 0.48 7.14
C PHE A 184 20.35 0.05 7.86
N TYR A 185 20.30 -1.19 8.37
CA TYR A 185 19.14 -1.74 9.06
C TYR A 185 18.78 -0.88 10.29
N ASN A 186 19.77 -0.54 11.11
CA ASN A 186 19.58 0.23 12.33
C ASN A 186 19.10 1.67 12.10
N GLN A 187 19.27 2.24 10.91
CA GLN A 187 18.81 3.62 10.61
C GLN A 187 17.29 3.75 10.64
N TRP A 188 16.56 2.65 10.43
CA TRP A 188 15.10 2.67 10.35
C TRP A 188 14.40 1.70 11.30
N SER A 189 15.08 0.63 11.73
CA SER A 189 14.46 -0.46 12.49
C SER A 189 14.31 -0.18 13.99
N GLN A 190 14.91 0.91 14.51
CA GLN A 190 14.77 1.32 15.92
C GLN A 190 13.37 1.86 16.18
#